data_AF-A0A7S4E3V9-F1
#
_entry.id   AF-A0A7S4E3V9-F1
#
_cell.length_a   1.000
_cell.length_b   1.000
_cell.length_c   1.000
_cell.angle_alpha   90.00
_cell.angle_beta   90.00
_cell.angle_gamma   90.00
#
_symmetry.space_group_name_H-M   'P 1'
#
loop_
_entity.id
_entity.type
_entity.pdbx_description
1 polymer ?
#
loop_
_entity_poly.entity_id
_entity_poly.type
_entity_poly.pdbx_seq_one_letter_code
_entity_poly.pdbx_strand_id
1 'polypeptide(L)'
;EPPLGLLTPRTDGEEWLSGAAPPLACLSESDAGIATAEQLSNLLGCEFRNAVGPSRRHKWLLHETLREHNLPHCRQALCETEDELVAFYRAERNAIIVKPCRGVGSEDVYKCCDEEACAA
;
A
#
# COMPACT_ATOMS: atom_id res chain seq x y z
N GLU A 1 14.03 -26.47 6.73
CA GLU A 1 12.99 -26.97 7.65
C GLU A 1 11.85 -27.56 6.85
N PRO A 2 11.14 -28.58 7.35
CA PRO A 2 9.87 -28.97 6.74
C PRO A 2 8.87 -27.81 6.86
N PRO A 3 7.97 -27.62 5.88
CA PRO A 3 6.92 -26.63 6.01
C PRO A 3 6.08 -26.94 7.26
N LEU A 4 5.79 -25.92 8.06
CA LEU A 4 4.86 -26.06 9.18
C LEU A 4 3.55 -26.62 8.65
N GLY A 5 3.08 -27.73 9.23
CA GLY A 5 1.76 -28.26 8.90
C GLY A 5 0.72 -27.20 9.22
N LEU A 6 -0.08 -26.80 8.22
CA LEU A 6 -1.18 -25.89 8.46
C LEU A 6 -2.15 -26.55 9.43
N LEU A 7 -2.36 -25.91 10.59
CA LEU A 7 -3.36 -26.34 11.54
C LEU A 7 -4.74 -26.15 10.91
N THR A 8 -5.64 -27.09 11.11
CA THR A 8 -7.05 -26.94 10.72
C THR A 8 -7.61 -25.68 11.40
N PRO A 9 -8.29 -24.78 10.66
CA PRO A 9 -8.95 -23.62 11.27
C PRO A 9 -9.86 -24.08 12.40
N ARG A 10 -9.73 -23.46 13.59
CA ARG A 10 -10.59 -23.79 14.72
C ARG A 10 -12.02 -23.34 14.42
N THR A 11 -13.00 -24.14 14.83
CA THR A 11 -14.44 -23.88 14.61
C THR A 11 -15.15 -23.41 15.89
N ASP A 12 -14.42 -23.20 16.98
CA ASP A 12 -14.92 -22.80 18.30
C ASP A 12 -15.17 -21.29 18.45
N GLY A 13 -15.23 -20.55 17.34
CA GLY A 13 -15.57 -19.12 17.34
C GLY A 13 -14.53 -18.27 18.07
N GLU A 14 -14.96 -17.43 19.02
CA GLU A 14 -14.07 -16.60 19.85
C GLU A 14 -13.58 -17.33 21.11
N GLU A 15 -14.00 -18.58 21.35
CA GLU A 15 -13.73 -19.28 22.61
C GLU A 15 -12.23 -19.52 22.83
N TRP A 16 -11.42 -19.62 21.78
CA TRP A 16 -9.97 -19.70 21.86
C TRP A 16 -9.28 -18.40 22.27
N LEU A 17 -9.98 -17.25 22.18
CA LEU A 17 -9.54 -15.97 22.75
C LEU A 17 -9.93 -15.83 24.22
N SER A 18 -10.78 -16.73 24.75
CA SER A 18 -11.26 -16.66 26.13
C SER A 18 -10.12 -16.74 27.13
N GLY A 19 -10.00 -15.71 27.97
CA GLY A 19 -8.95 -15.60 28.98
C GLY A 19 -7.60 -15.08 28.48
N ALA A 20 -7.42 -14.86 27.17
CA ALA A 20 -6.26 -14.18 26.64
C ALA A 20 -6.45 -12.66 26.75
N ALA A 21 -5.40 -11.95 27.19
CA ALA A 21 -5.39 -10.50 27.07
C ALA A 21 -5.40 -10.10 25.57
N PRO A 22 -6.00 -8.96 25.20
CA PRO A 22 -5.90 -8.45 23.83
C PRO A 22 -4.43 -8.37 23.38
N PRO A 23 -4.09 -8.77 22.15
CA PRO A 23 -2.72 -8.65 21.66
C PRO A 23 -2.29 -7.17 21.65
N LEU A 24 -1.02 -6.90 21.96
CA LEU A 24 -0.50 -5.53 21.91
C LEU A 24 -0.59 -4.92 20.50
N ALA A 25 -0.26 -5.70 19.47
CA ALA A 25 -0.28 -5.27 18.08
C ALA A 25 -0.46 -6.47 17.13
N CYS A 26 -0.91 -6.20 15.91
CA CYS A 26 -0.85 -7.13 14.78
C CYS A 26 0.07 -6.54 13.70
N LEU A 27 1.11 -7.26 13.33
CA LEU A 27 2.13 -6.82 12.38
C LEU A 27 2.02 -7.62 11.09
N SER A 28 2.26 -6.95 9.97
CA SER A 28 2.48 -7.62 8.69
C SER A 28 3.92 -7.42 8.24
N GLU A 29 4.56 -8.51 7.87
CA GLU A 29 5.91 -8.51 7.30
C GLU A 29 5.89 -8.40 5.77
N SER A 30 4.72 -8.22 5.15
CA SER A 30 4.58 -8.03 3.71
C SER A 30 3.61 -6.90 3.37
N ASP A 31 3.85 -6.21 2.26
CA ASP A 31 2.96 -5.14 1.78
C ASP A 31 1.53 -5.67 1.51
N ALA A 32 1.44 -6.87 0.94
CA ALA A 32 0.18 -7.55 0.66
C ALA A 32 -0.64 -7.82 1.94
N GLY A 33 0.03 -8.11 3.06
CA GLY A 33 -0.64 -8.43 4.32
C GLY A 33 -1.02 -7.21 5.16
N ILE A 34 -0.59 -5.98 4.80
CA ILE A 34 -0.86 -4.78 5.60
C ILE A 34 -2.38 -4.57 5.77
N ALA A 35 -3.19 -4.78 4.74
CA ALA A 35 -4.65 -4.59 4.82
C ALA A 35 -5.28 -5.53 5.85
N THR A 36 -4.85 -6.78 5.80
CA THR A 36 -5.32 -7.84 6.70
C THR A 36 -4.88 -7.56 8.13
N ALA A 37 -3.63 -7.16 8.36
CA ALA A 37 -3.13 -6.83 9.69
C ALA A 37 -3.85 -5.61 10.29
N GLU A 38 -4.16 -4.58 9.50
CA GLU A 38 -4.98 -3.45 9.94
C GLU A 38 -6.37 -3.91 10.40
N GLN A 39 -7.07 -4.68 9.57
CA GLN A 39 -8.40 -5.19 9.91
C GLN A 39 -8.36 -6.10 11.14
N LEU A 40 -7.40 -7.03 11.17
CA LEU A 40 -7.24 -7.97 12.27
C LEU A 40 -6.88 -7.27 13.58
N SER A 41 -6.01 -6.25 13.56
CA SER A 41 -5.69 -5.46 14.75
C SER A 41 -6.91 -4.76 15.34
N ASN A 42 -7.83 -4.29 14.48
CA ASN A 42 -9.07 -3.65 14.91
C ASN A 42 -10.07 -4.68 15.45
N LEU A 43 -10.20 -5.84 14.79
CA LEU A 43 -11.07 -6.93 15.24
C LEU A 43 -10.61 -7.52 16.58
N LEU A 44 -9.31 -7.66 16.80
CA LEU A 44 -8.74 -8.19 18.04
C LEU A 44 -8.65 -7.15 19.16
N GLY A 45 -9.05 -5.91 18.90
CA GLY A 45 -8.97 -4.82 19.89
C GLY A 45 -7.55 -4.52 20.36
N CYS A 46 -6.56 -4.63 19.48
CA CYS A 46 -5.16 -4.39 19.83
C CYS A 46 -4.96 -2.99 20.44
N GLU A 47 -4.08 -2.89 21.44
CA GLU A 47 -3.72 -1.60 22.05
C GLU A 47 -3.13 -0.66 21.00
N PHE A 48 -2.12 -1.13 20.25
CA PHE A 48 -1.49 -0.42 19.16
C PHE A 48 -2.10 -0.88 17.83
N ARG A 49 -2.96 -0.04 17.27
CA ARG A 49 -3.64 -0.28 16.00
C ARG A 49 -3.58 0.95 15.11
N ASN A 50 -3.46 0.69 13.81
CA ASN A 50 -3.52 1.73 12.80
C ASN A 50 -4.97 1.92 12.30
N ALA A 51 -5.28 3.12 11.81
CA ALA A 51 -6.51 3.33 11.04
C ALA A 51 -6.51 2.43 9.79
N VAL A 52 -7.67 1.89 9.43
CA VAL A 52 -7.86 1.11 8.20
C VAL A 52 -7.93 2.08 7.03
N GLY A 53 -7.10 1.86 6.00
CA GLY A 53 -7.15 2.72 4.82
C GLY A 53 -6.25 2.25 3.68
N PRO A 54 -6.59 2.60 2.43
CA PRO A 54 -5.83 2.20 1.26
C PRO A 54 -4.54 3.01 1.07
N SER A 55 -4.43 4.20 1.66
CA SER A 55 -3.38 5.18 1.35
C SER A 55 -1.96 4.63 1.52
N ARG A 56 -1.72 3.75 2.50
CA ARG A 56 -0.39 3.15 2.69
C ARG A 56 0.04 2.18 1.58
N ARG A 57 -0.92 1.63 0.83
CA ARG A 57 -0.69 0.62 -0.22
C ARG A 57 -0.96 1.17 -1.62
N HIS A 58 -1.30 2.45 -1.73
CA HIS A 58 -1.72 3.07 -2.98
C HIS A 58 -0.99 4.40 -3.16
N LYS A 59 0.03 4.41 -4.03
CA LYS A 59 1.00 5.51 -4.15
C LYS A 59 0.36 6.87 -4.45
N TRP A 60 -0.69 6.90 -5.29
CA TRP A 60 -1.48 8.11 -5.52
C TRP A 60 -2.14 8.62 -4.22
N LEU A 61 -2.96 7.79 -3.57
CA LEU A 61 -3.66 8.14 -2.33
C LEU A 61 -2.71 8.49 -1.19
N LEU A 62 -1.51 7.89 -1.15
CA LEU A 62 -0.47 8.27 -0.20
C LEU A 62 -0.13 9.76 -0.33
N HIS A 63 0.18 10.21 -1.53
CA HIS A 63 0.52 11.62 -1.79
C HIS A 63 -0.69 12.55 -1.67
N GLU A 64 -1.90 12.10 -2.02
CA GLU A 64 -3.14 12.85 -1.73
C GLU A 64 -3.27 13.09 -0.23
N THR A 65 -3.09 12.03 0.58
CA THR A 65 -3.16 12.11 2.05
C THR A 65 -2.09 13.06 2.60
N LEU A 66 -0.86 12.99 2.10
CA LEU A 66 0.21 13.91 2.50
C LEU A 66 -0.14 15.36 2.19
N ARG A 67 -0.69 15.62 1.00
CA ARG A 67 -1.10 16.98 0.59
C ARG A 67 -2.22 17.53 1.47
N GLU A 68 -3.24 16.73 1.75
CA GLU A 68 -4.36 17.11 2.63
C GLU A 68 -3.88 17.52 4.03
N HIS A 69 -2.77 16.94 4.49
CA HIS A 69 -2.16 17.25 5.79
C HIS A 69 -1.04 18.30 5.70
N ASN A 70 -0.88 18.98 4.56
CA ASN A 70 0.16 19.97 4.31
C ASN A 70 1.59 19.45 4.56
N LEU A 71 1.81 18.17 4.27
CA LEU A 71 3.12 17.52 4.34
C LEU A 71 3.81 17.54 2.97
N PRO A 72 5.15 17.43 2.93
CA PRO A 72 5.89 17.31 1.68
C PRO A 72 5.37 16.14 0.83
N HIS A 73 5.09 16.42 -0.44
CA HIS A 73 4.59 15.45 -1.40
C HIS A 73 5.10 15.79 -2.81
N CYS A 74 5.10 14.80 -3.70
CA CYS A 74 5.44 15.03 -5.10
C CYS A 74 4.23 15.58 -5.85
N ARG A 75 4.47 16.43 -6.85
CA ARG A 75 3.50 16.62 -7.93
C ARG A 75 3.30 15.28 -8.63
N GLN A 76 2.05 14.97 -8.94
CA GLN A 76 1.67 13.67 -9.50
C GLN A 76 0.43 13.82 -10.39
N ALA A 77 0.28 12.89 -11.34
CA ALA A 77 -0.93 12.65 -12.10
C ALA A 77 -1.30 11.17 -12.00
N LEU A 78 -2.61 10.88 -12.02
CA LEU A 78 -3.12 9.53 -12.19
C LEU A 78 -3.45 9.36 -13.67
N CYS A 79 -2.59 8.63 -14.39
CA CYS A 79 -2.75 8.41 -15.82
C CYS A 79 -3.27 6.99 -16.06
N GLU A 80 -4.31 6.87 -16.88
CA GLU A 80 -4.84 5.60 -17.40
C GLU A 80 -4.38 5.37 -18.86
N THR A 81 -3.91 6.43 -19.52
CA THR A 81 -3.47 6.40 -20.92
C THR A 81 -2.07 6.99 -21.09
N GLU A 82 -1.43 6.61 -22.18
CA GLU A 82 -0.14 7.16 -22.60
C GLU A 82 -0.21 8.67 -22.89
N ASP A 83 -1.28 9.14 -23.52
CA ASP A 83 -1.49 10.56 -23.82
C ASP A 83 -1.51 11.42 -22.54
N GLU A 84 -2.16 10.93 -21.48
CA GLU A 84 -2.17 11.61 -20.17
C GLU A 84 -0.78 11.65 -19.54
N LEU A 85 0.00 10.58 -19.71
CA LEU A 85 1.37 10.52 -19.23
C LEU A 85 2.29 11.51 -19.97
N VAL A 86 2.21 11.57 -21.30
CA VAL A 86 2.95 12.53 -22.13
C VAL A 86 2.55 13.96 -21.78
N ALA A 87 1.25 14.22 -21.57
CA ALA A 87 0.77 15.52 -21.14
C ALA A 87 1.36 15.95 -19.79
N PHE A 88 1.44 15.03 -18.81
CA PHE A 88 2.06 15.28 -17.52
C PHE A 88 3.57 15.55 -17.65
N TYR A 89 4.31 14.76 -18.43
CA TYR A 89 5.73 14.99 -18.70
C TYR A 89 5.98 16.40 -19.27
N ARG A 90 5.21 16.81 -20.28
CA ARG A 90 5.30 18.15 -20.89
C ARG A 90 5.05 19.27 -19.87
N ALA A 91 4.17 19.05 -18.89
CA ALA A 91 3.86 20.02 -17.84
C ALA A 91 4.99 20.16 -16.80
N GLU A 92 5.63 19.06 -16.42
CA GLU A 92 6.72 19.07 -15.41
C GLU A 92 8.06 19.55 -15.99
N ARG A 93 8.28 19.40 -17.31
CA ARG A 93 9.51 19.76 -18.04
C ARG A 93 10.80 19.18 -17.44
N ASN A 94 10.68 18.02 -16.79
CA ASN A 94 11.74 17.31 -16.10
C ASN A 94 11.52 15.80 -16.24
N ALA A 95 12.50 14.99 -15.85
CA ALA A 95 12.32 13.54 -15.76
C ALA A 95 11.19 13.20 -14.77
N ILE A 96 10.32 12.28 -15.17
CA ILE A 96 9.22 11.78 -14.32
C ILE A 96 9.43 10.31 -13.98
N ILE A 97 8.76 9.86 -12.91
CA ILE A 97 8.73 8.45 -12.53
C ILE A 97 7.33 7.92 -12.79
N VAL A 98 7.26 6.91 -13.65
CA VAL A 98 6.04 6.16 -13.96
C VAL A 98 6.07 4.88 -13.15
N LYS A 99 5.00 4.61 -12.42
CA LYS A 99 4.90 3.45 -11.56
C LYS A 99 3.43 3.08 -11.32
N PRO A 100 3.10 1.79 -11.21
CA PRO A 100 1.80 1.36 -10.76
C PRO A 100 1.43 1.96 -9.41
N CYS A 101 0.14 2.30 -9.27
CA CYS A 101 -0.43 2.75 -8.01
C CYS A 101 -0.23 1.74 -6.88
N ARG A 102 -0.28 0.44 -7.20
CA ARG A 102 -0.04 -0.69 -6.29
C ARG A 102 1.09 -1.55 -6.84
N GLY A 103 1.89 -2.14 -5.97
CA GLY A 103 3.03 -2.98 -6.37
C GLY A 103 4.24 -2.76 -5.49
N VAL A 104 5.16 -3.73 -5.54
CA VAL A 104 6.35 -3.82 -4.68
C VAL A 104 7.62 -4.03 -5.52
N GLY A 105 8.80 -3.96 -4.91
CA GLY A 105 10.03 -4.44 -5.54
C GLY A 105 10.55 -3.63 -6.73
N SER A 106 10.02 -2.42 -6.99
CA SER A 106 10.32 -1.62 -8.21
C SER A 106 9.85 -2.26 -9.52
N GLU A 107 8.97 -3.26 -9.44
CA GLU A 107 8.32 -3.83 -10.63
C GLU A 107 7.50 -2.74 -11.34
N ASP A 108 7.64 -2.70 -12.67
CA ASP A 108 7.01 -1.72 -13.57
C ASP A 108 7.27 -0.25 -13.17
N VAL A 109 8.45 0.04 -12.60
CA VAL A 109 8.89 1.40 -12.30
C VAL A 109 9.86 1.89 -13.38
N TYR A 110 9.46 2.96 -14.06
CA TYR A 110 10.23 3.55 -15.16
C TYR A 110 10.60 4.99 -14.84
N LYS A 111 11.81 5.37 -15.26
CA LYS A 111 12.24 6.76 -15.25
C LYS A 111 12.18 7.28 -16.68
N CYS A 112 11.16 8.09 -16.98
CA CYS A 112 10.99 8.69 -18.30
C CYS A 112 11.75 10.02 -18.33
N CYS A 113 12.73 10.13 -19.23
CA CYS A 113 13.56 11.32 -19.38
C CYS A 113 13.20 12.15 -20.63
N ASP A 114 12.34 11.62 -21.48
CA ASP A 114 11.81 12.21 -22.71
C ASP A 114 10.41 11.64 -23.02
N GLU A 115 9.76 12.17 -24.06
CA GLU A 115 8.41 11.74 -24.48
C GLU A 115 8.41 10.30 -25.03
N GLU A 116 9.47 9.88 -25.73
CA GLU A 116 9.57 8.54 -26.29
C GLU A 116 9.60 7.48 -25.17
N ALA A 117 10.34 7.76 -24.09
CA ALA A 117 10.35 6.90 -22.90
C ALA A 117 9.01 6.88 -22.14
N CYS A 118 8.08 7.80 -22.41
CA CYS A 118 6.72 7.74 -21.87
C CYS A 118 5.79 6.84 -22.71
N ALA A 119 6.16 6.57 -23.96
CA ALA A 119 5.35 5.88 -24.97
C ALA A 119 5.70 4.40 -25.17
N ALA A 120 6.71 3.90 -24.44
CA ALA A 120 7.28 2.56 -24.57
C ALA A 120 6.86 1.64 -23.41
#